data_AF-A0A972VHS9-F1
#
_entry.id   AF-A0A972VHS9-F1
#
_cell.length_a   1.000
_cell.length_b   1.000
_cell.length_c   1.000
_cell.angle_alpha   90.00
_cell.angle_beta   90.00
_cell.angle_gamma   90.00
#
_symmetry.space_group_name_H-M   'P 1'
#
loop_
_entity.id
_entity.type
_entity.pdbx_description
1 polymer ?
#
loop_
_entity_poly.entity_id
_entity_poly.type
_entity_poly.pdbx_seq_one_letter_code
_entity_poly.pdbx_strand_id
1 'polypeptide(L)'
;AITGQTTKEHPAPVNQFITFDQGTVEDFELKLSFRFTGQPAANGGIQFRSRVREDGHVVGYQADMNKQGQYIGMLYEEGGRGIMAPRGTRVTVDAQGKKTQTPLAHADSLKDTNRDNDWNDYHIIAKGNKIILKVNGLVTAELIDNQISKRKLSGVIAFQLHQGPPMKVQYRNIRVKPLTSDKSQANDMQAAMQTLKQLALGCIMYAQDNDGMLPATQAALKPYVSTSYDPEAYELVASGKLTEIRQPARTVLIRQKARLSGGQQAVAFVDGHAEIISK
;
A
#
# COMPACT_ATOMS: atom_id res chain seq x y z
N ALA A 1 -4.15 -0.87 26.12
CA ALA A 1 -3.56 0.11 25.17
C ALA A 1 -2.06 -0.10 25.16
N ILE A 2 -1.43 -0.14 23.98
CA ILE A 2 0.04 -0.14 23.88
C ILE A 2 0.52 1.17 24.52
N THR A 3 1.49 1.11 25.43
CA THR A 3 1.93 2.27 26.23
C THR A 3 3.45 2.41 26.16
N GLY A 4 3.92 3.58 25.71
CA GLY A 4 5.30 4.02 25.84
C GLY A 4 5.40 5.10 26.90
N GLN A 5 6.42 5.05 27.75
CA GLN A 5 6.63 6.03 28.81
C GLN A 5 8.12 6.31 29.02
N THR A 6 8.46 7.58 29.18
CA THR A 6 9.73 8.04 29.74
C THR A 6 9.47 8.76 31.07
N THR A 7 10.41 8.63 32.00
CA THR A 7 10.43 9.43 33.24
C THR A 7 11.76 10.16 33.34
N LYS A 8 11.93 10.96 34.40
CA LYS A 8 13.23 11.60 34.67
C LYS A 8 14.31 10.56 34.99
N GLU A 9 13.92 9.48 35.66
CA GLU A 9 14.78 8.37 36.08
C GLU A 9 15.02 7.37 34.94
N HIS A 10 14.07 7.26 34.01
CA HIS A 10 14.13 6.39 32.84
C HIS A 10 13.87 7.18 31.55
N PRO A 11 14.82 8.04 31.12
CA PRO A 11 14.70 8.76 29.86
C PRO A 11 14.95 7.82 28.67
N ALA A 12 14.39 8.17 27.51
CA ALA A 12 14.78 7.54 26.25
C ALA A 12 16.08 8.17 25.73
N PRO A 13 17.18 7.42 25.56
CA PRO A 13 18.47 7.98 25.13
C PRO A 13 18.49 8.41 23.66
N VAL A 14 17.64 7.77 22.85
CA VAL A 14 17.35 8.08 21.44
C VAL A 14 15.87 7.77 21.18
N ASN A 15 15.32 8.24 20.06
CA ASN A 15 13.95 7.89 19.66
C ASN A 15 13.78 6.37 19.62
N GLN A 16 12.77 5.87 20.33
CA GLN A 16 12.42 4.46 20.37
C GLN A 16 11.18 4.23 19.49
N PHE A 17 11.09 3.06 18.87
CA PHE A 17 9.99 2.72 17.99
C PHE A 17 9.50 1.31 18.28
N ILE A 18 8.19 1.12 18.28
CA ILE A 18 7.58 -0.21 18.12
C ILE A 18 7.05 -0.31 16.69
N THR A 19 7.55 -1.27 15.94
CA THR A 19 7.24 -1.47 14.52
C THR A 19 6.16 -2.52 14.34
N PHE A 20 5.35 -2.36 13.29
CA PHE A 20 4.46 -3.41 12.82
C PHE A 20 5.28 -4.52 12.15
N ASP A 21 5.15 -5.75 12.66
CA ASP A 21 5.98 -6.90 12.28
C ASP A 21 5.39 -7.72 11.11
N GLN A 22 4.15 -7.44 10.68
CA GLN A 22 3.51 -8.14 9.55
C GLN A 22 3.88 -7.56 8.18
N GLY A 23 5.01 -6.85 8.10
CA GLY A 23 5.56 -6.34 6.85
C GLY A 23 5.17 -4.89 6.53
N THR A 24 5.21 -4.57 5.23
CA THR A 24 5.04 -3.20 4.73
C THR A 24 3.60 -2.92 4.29
N VAL A 25 3.18 -1.67 4.41
CA VAL A 25 1.92 -1.16 3.87
C VAL A 25 2.16 -0.30 2.64
N GLU A 26 1.25 -0.36 1.67
CA GLU A 26 1.25 0.48 0.45
C GLU A 26 0.15 1.54 0.51
N ASP A 27 -0.96 1.36 -0.22
CA ASP A 27 -2.18 2.14 0.00
C ASP A 27 -2.95 1.54 1.16
N PHE A 28 -3.35 2.36 2.12
CA PHE A 28 -4.07 1.91 3.31
C PHE A 28 -4.83 3.04 4.01
N GLU A 29 -5.76 2.66 4.86
CA GLU A 29 -6.25 3.48 5.97
C GLU A 29 -5.75 2.89 7.28
N LEU A 30 -5.16 3.72 8.13
CA LEU A 30 -4.85 3.39 9.52
C LEU A 30 -5.78 4.21 10.41
N LYS A 31 -6.56 3.54 11.26
CA LYS A 31 -7.37 4.16 12.30
C LYS A 31 -6.91 3.68 13.66
N LEU A 32 -6.77 4.60 14.60
CA LEU A 32 -6.45 4.31 15.98
C LEU A 32 -6.93 5.43 16.90
N SER A 33 -6.96 5.16 18.19
CA SER A 33 -7.07 6.20 19.21
C SER A 33 -5.75 6.32 19.95
N PHE A 34 -5.31 7.55 20.18
CA PHE A 34 -4.12 7.87 20.95
C PHE A 34 -4.46 8.76 22.15
N ARG A 35 -3.68 8.63 23.23
CA ARG A 35 -3.69 9.55 24.37
C ARG A 35 -2.27 9.95 24.66
N PHE A 36 -2.02 11.25 24.76
CA PHE A 36 -0.70 11.81 24.96
C PHE A 36 -0.70 12.66 26.23
N THR A 37 0.22 12.37 27.15
CA THR A 37 0.39 13.08 28.43
C THR A 37 1.88 13.32 28.65
N GLY A 38 2.25 14.38 29.35
CA GLY A 38 3.66 14.70 29.58
C GLY A 38 3.90 16.20 29.74
N GLN A 39 5.18 16.57 29.78
CA GLN A 39 5.59 17.98 29.84
C GLN A 39 5.32 18.69 28.51
N PRO A 40 5.22 20.05 28.49
CA PRO A 40 4.85 20.81 27.29
C PRO A 40 5.66 20.51 26.03
N ALA A 41 6.96 20.23 26.16
CA ALA A 41 7.85 19.92 25.04
C ALA A 41 7.89 18.42 24.66
N ALA A 42 7.03 17.57 25.23
CA ALA A 42 6.94 16.17 24.85
C ALA A 42 6.36 16.02 23.43
N ASN A 43 6.97 15.13 22.64
CA ASN A 43 6.69 14.92 21.23
C ASN A 43 6.57 13.41 20.93
N GLY A 44 5.96 13.05 19.81
CA GLY A 44 5.88 11.70 19.30
C GLY A 44 5.28 11.70 17.90
N GLY A 45 5.04 10.51 17.38
CA GLY A 45 4.50 10.37 16.04
C GLY A 45 4.18 8.94 15.66
N ILE A 46 3.41 8.82 14.60
CA ILE A 46 3.13 7.54 13.95
C ILE A 46 3.85 7.57 12.61
N GLN A 47 4.91 6.77 12.49
CA GLN A 47 5.61 6.53 11.24
C GLN A 47 4.76 5.64 10.34
N PHE A 48 4.72 5.96 9.05
CA PHE A 48 4.07 5.14 8.03
C PHE A 48 4.78 5.27 6.69
N ARG A 49 4.72 4.23 5.85
CA ARG A 49 5.54 4.11 4.63
C ARG A 49 7.01 4.48 4.88
N SER A 50 7.49 4.15 6.08
CA SER A 50 8.81 4.49 6.58
C SER A 50 9.75 3.30 6.42
N ARG A 51 11.04 3.50 6.63
CA ARG A 51 12.04 2.44 6.66
C ARG A 51 12.74 2.39 8.02
N VAL A 52 13.02 1.18 8.47
CA VAL A 52 13.89 0.95 9.64
C VAL A 52 15.34 0.99 9.15
N ARG A 53 16.19 1.77 9.81
CA ARG A 53 17.64 1.79 9.56
C ARG A 53 18.33 0.66 10.33
N GLU A 54 19.60 0.41 10.02
CA GLU A 54 20.43 -0.61 10.69
C GLU A 54 20.56 -0.37 12.20
N ASP A 55 20.54 0.90 12.64
CA ASP A 55 20.58 1.31 14.04
C ASP A 55 19.22 1.21 14.76
N GLY A 56 18.18 0.71 14.08
CA GLY A 56 16.81 0.61 14.59
C GLY A 56 16.00 1.91 14.51
N HIS A 57 16.59 3.03 14.09
CA HIS A 57 15.86 4.29 13.93
C HIS A 57 14.92 4.22 12.72
N VAL A 58 13.72 4.77 12.84
CA VAL A 58 12.73 4.76 11.75
C VAL A 58 12.69 6.12 11.08
N VAL A 59 12.86 6.15 9.75
CA VAL A 59 12.85 7.38 8.93
C VAL A 59 11.80 7.28 7.81
N GLY A 60 11.15 8.39 7.49
CA GLY A 60 10.06 8.45 6.52
C GLY A 60 8.91 9.35 6.98
N TYR A 61 7.72 9.17 6.39
CA TYR A 61 6.56 10.00 6.74
C TYR A 61 6.08 9.72 8.17
N GLN A 62 5.86 10.81 8.91
CA GLN A 62 5.38 10.83 10.27
C GLN A 62 4.09 11.64 10.35
N ALA A 63 3.07 11.04 10.96
CA ALA A 63 1.92 11.74 11.49
C ALA A 63 2.25 12.20 12.91
N ASP A 64 2.55 13.49 13.04
CA ASP A 64 3.11 14.06 14.27
C ASP A 64 2.06 14.27 15.36
N MET A 65 2.54 14.27 16.60
CA MET A 65 1.77 14.63 17.78
C MET A 65 2.67 15.18 18.88
N ASN A 66 2.19 16.19 19.61
CA ASN A 66 2.96 16.77 20.71
C ASN A 66 2.02 17.23 21.83
N LYS A 67 2.56 17.44 23.03
CA LYS A 67 1.76 17.81 24.21
C LYS A 67 1.04 19.15 24.07
N GLN A 68 1.67 20.15 23.46
CA GLN A 68 1.07 21.46 23.23
C GLN A 68 0.05 21.47 22.07
N GLY A 69 0.01 20.41 21.28
CA GLY A 69 -1.03 20.19 20.27
C GLY A 69 -0.78 20.82 18.90
N GLN A 70 0.11 21.79 18.74
CA GLN A 70 0.35 22.47 17.46
C GLN A 70 0.82 21.53 16.34
N TYR A 71 1.46 20.40 16.69
CA TYR A 71 1.93 19.41 15.73
C TYR A 71 0.96 18.24 15.55
N ILE A 72 -0.06 18.10 16.41
CA ILE A 72 -1.07 17.05 16.24
C ILE A 72 -1.77 17.25 14.88
N GLY A 73 -1.64 16.27 14.00
CA GLY A 73 -2.28 16.33 12.69
C GLY A 73 -1.43 16.93 11.58
N MET A 74 -0.17 17.30 11.82
CA MET A 74 0.77 17.70 10.77
C MET A 74 1.51 16.49 10.18
N LEU A 75 2.02 16.66 8.96
CA LEU A 75 2.82 15.67 8.26
C LEU A 75 4.29 16.09 8.25
N TYR A 76 5.14 15.27 8.85
CA TYR A 76 6.59 15.43 8.88
C TYR A 76 7.27 14.29 8.11
N GLU A 77 8.50 14.48 7.67
CA GLU A 77 9.34 13.43 7.09
C GLU A 77 10.65 13.32 7.87
N GLU A 78 10.64 12.40 8.82
CA GLU A 78 11.74 12.09 9.73
C GLU A 78 12.96 11.59 8.97
N GLY A 79 14.12 12.20 9.24
CA GLY A 79 15.36 11.91 8.53
C GLY A 79 15.34 12.29 7.03
N GLY A 80 14.39 13.11 6.60
CA GLY A 80 14.19 13.50 5.21
C GLY A 80 13.88 14.98 5.03
N ARG A 81 12.77 15.28 4.34
CA ARG A 81 12.41 16.64 3.89
C ARG A 81 11.78 17.54 4.97
N GLY A 82 11.73 17.09 6.21
CA GLY A 82 11.17 17.85 7.33
C GLY A 82 9.65 18.04 7.21
N ILE A 83 9.14 19.23 7.51
CA ILE A 83 7.68 19.50 7.48
C ILE A 83 7.17 19.39 6.04
N MET A 84 6.33 18.40 5.77
CA MET A 84 5.75 18.14 4.44
C MET A 84 4.40 18.80 4.25
N ALA A 85 3.56 18.79 5.29
CA ALA A 85 2.31 19.55 5.33
C ALA A 85 2.05 20.06 6.75
N PRO A 86 2.17 21.36 7.02
CA PRO A 86 1.77 21.93 8.30
C PRO A 86 0.30 21.64 8.61
N ARG A 87 -0.05 21.62 9.90
CA ARG A 87 -1.45 21.52 10.33
C ARG A 87 -2.28 22.65 9.71
N GLY A 88 -3.47 22.32 9.23
CA GLY A 88 -4.39 23.27 8.60
C GLY A 88 -4.13 23.51 7.12
N THR A 89 -3.32 22.69 6.45
CA THR A 89 -2.90 22.96 5.07
C THR A 89 -3.09 21.79 4.12
N ARG A 90 -3.24 22.13 2.84
CA ARG A 90 -3.04 21.24 1.70
C ARG A 90 -1.73 21.63 1.03
N VAL A 91 -0.84 20.66 0.84
CA VAL A 91 0.44 20.85 0.16
C VAL A 91 0.54 19.96 -1.07
N THR A 92 0.99 20.52 -2.18
CA THR A 92 1.46 19.76 -3.34
C THR A 92 2.96 19.96 -3.49
N VAL A 93 3.70 18.85 -3.56
CA VAL A 93 5.11 18.83 -3.92
C VAL A 93 5.21 18.46 -5.39
N ASP A 94 5.86 19.28 -6.20
CA ASP A 94 6.08 18.99 -7.61
C ASP A 94 7.23 17.99 -7.83
N ALA A 95 7.50 17.64 -9.09
CA ALA A 95 8.54 16.67 -9.44
C ALA A 95 9.95 17.14 -9.02
N GLN A 96 10.17 18.45 -8.91
CA GLN A 96 11.44 19.09 -8.53
C GLN A 96 11.56 19.26 -7.01
N GLY A 97 10.48 19.05 -6.25
CA GLY A 97 10.46 19.18 -4.79
C GLY A 97 9.96 20.53 -4.28
N LYS A 98 9.49 21.43 -5.17
CA LYS A 98 8.90 22.70 -4.76
C LYS A 98 7.53 22.45 -4.12
N LYS A 99 7.29 23.09 -2.98
CA LYS A 99 6.05 22.98 -2.20
C LYS A 99 5.12 24.14 -2.55
N THR A 100 3.87 23.84 -2.89
CA THR A 100 2.77 24.82 -2.97
C THR A 100 1.78 24.50 -1.87
N GLN A 101 1.51 25.47 -0.99
CA GLN A 101 0.68 25.31 0.20
C GLN A 101 -0.57 26.20 0.11
N THR A 102 -1.73 25.65 0.44
CA THR A 102 -2.98 26.40 0.63
C THR A 102 -3.63 26.04 1.97
N PRO A 103 -4.29 26.99 2.67
CA PRO A 103 -5.04 26.67 3.88
C PRO A 103 -6.23 25.74 3.58
N LEU A 104 -6.56 24.87 4.53
CA LEU A 104 -7.83 24.14 4.55
C LEU A 104 -8.95 25.12 4.92
N ALA A 105 -10.15 24.92 4.38
CA ALA A 105 -11.29 25.81 4.61
C ALA A 105 -11.65 25.96 6.11
N HIS A 106 -11.40 24.91 6.90
CA HIS A 106 -11.66 24.85 8.34
C HIS A 106 -10.37 24.93 9.20
N ALA A 107 -9.28 25.50 8.67
CA ALA A 107 -8.00 25.56 9.37
C ALA A 107 -8.09 26.25 10.74
N ASP A 108 -8.85 27.35 10.84
CA ASP A 108 -9.02 28.12 12.08
C ASP A 108 -9.77 27.34 13.17
N SER A 109 -10.60 26.37 12.76
CA SER A 109 -11.35 25.50 13.68
C SER A 109 -10.49 24.38 14.26
N LEU A 110 -9.28 24.13 13.72
CA LEU A 110 -8.45 23.01 14.16
C LEU A 110 -7.86 23.19 15.57
N LYS A 111 -7.75 24.41 16.07
CA LYS A 111 -7.21 24.68 17.42
C LYS A 111 -8.02 24.00 18.53
N ASP A 112 -9.32 23.85 18.33
CA ASP A 112 -10.28 23.34 19.33
C ASP A 112 -10.50 21.82 19.21
N THR A 113 -9.83 21.15 18.28
CA THR A 113 -10.13 19.74 17.96
C THR A 113 -9.40 18.75 18.84
N ASN A 114 -8.35 19.17 19.55
CA ASN A 114 -7.53 18.28 20.36
C ASN A 114 -8.09 18.16 21.78
N ARG A 115 -8.24 16.94 22.27
CA ARG A 115 -8.63 16.66 23.65
C ARG A 115 -7.38 16.49 24.50
N ASP A 116 -7.06 17.47 25.34
CA ASP A 116 -5.83 17.41 26.13
C ASP A 116 -5.89 16.31 27.21
N ASN A 117 -4.81 15.55 27.37
CA ASN A 117 -4.68 14.40 28.27
C ASN A 117 -5.78 13.32 28.12
N ASP A 118 -6.50 13.31 27.00
CA ASP A 118 -7.59 12.38 26.73
C ASP A 118 -7.41 11.69 25.36
N TRP A 119 -8.32 10.76 25.06
CA TRP A 119 -8.32 10.00 23.83
C TRP A 119 -8.73 10.85 22.63
N ASN A 120 -7.85 10.86 21.65
CA ASN A 120 -8.04 11.45 20.34
C ASN A 120 -8.00 10.34 19.29
N ASP A 121 -8.80 10.46 18.25
CA ASP A 121 -8.78 9.54 17.12
C ASP A 121 -7.86 10.07 16.03
N TYR A 122 -6.99 9.21 15.50
CA TYR A 122 -6.15 9.49 14.35
C TYR A 122 -6.59 8.61 13.19
N HIS A 123 -6.73 9.22 12.01
CA HIS A 123 -7.01 8.52 10.76
C HIS A 123 -6.01 8.96 9.69
N ILE A 124 -5.13 8.04 9.30
CA ILE A 124 -4.14 8.23 8.23
C ILE A 124 -4.67 7.52 6.99
N ILE A 125 -4.77 8.24 5.89
CA ILE A 125 -5.18 7.70 4.60
C ILE A 125 -4.03 7.94 3.63
N ALA A 126 -3.42 6.88 3.12
CA ALA A 126 -2.38 6.96 2.11
C ALA A 126 -2.85 6.20 0.87
N LYS A 127 -3.00 6.90 -0.26
CA LYS A 127 -3.46 6.33 -1.54
C LYS A 127 -2.67 6.91 -2.70
N GLY A 128 -1.94 6.06 -3.42
CA GLY A 128 -0.93 6.48 -4.38
C GLY A 128 0.03 7.49 -3.73
N ASN A 129 0.21 8.63 -4.36
CA ASN A 129 1.03 9.74 -3.85
C ASN A 129 0.25 10.75 -2.99
N LYS A 130 -1.02 10.49 -2.67
CA LYS A 130 -1.83 11.35 -1.81
C LYS A 130 -1.87 10.82 -0.38
N ILE A 131 -1.64 11.70 0.59
CA ILE A 131 -1.74 11.43 2.02
C ILE A 131 -2.74 12.41 2.63
N ILE A 132 -3.64 11.91 3.47
CA ILE A 132 -4.59 12.72 4.24
C ILE A 132 -4.48 12.29 5.71
N LEU A 133 -4.29 13.26 6.59
CA LEU A 133 -4.34 13.07 8.03
C LEU A 133 -5.64 13.65 8.57
N LYS A 134 -6.32 12.91 9.46
CA LYS A 134 -7.45 13.42 10.22
C LYS A 134 -7.26 13.18 11.70
N VAL A 135 -7.69 14.14 12.50
CA VAL A 135 -7.75 14.04 13.96
C VAL A 135 -9.17 14.34 14.41
N ASN A 136 -9.75 13.44 15.22
CA ASN A 136 -11.13 13.53 15.71
C ASN A 136 -12.17 13.80 14.59
N GLY A 137 -11.96 13.18 13.43
CA GLY A 137 -12.85 13.27 12.27
C GLY A 137 -12.55 14.41 11.30
N LEU A 138 -11.75 15.41 11.69
CA LEU A 138 -11.44 16.58 10.87
C LEU A 138 -10.12 16.42 10.13
N VAL A 139 -10.10 16.78 8.84
CA VAL A 139 -8.86 16.78 8.03
C VAL A 139 -7.91 17.83 8.57
N THR A 140 -6.70 17.43 8.98
CA THR A 140 -5.69 18.33 9.55
C THR A 140 -4.55 18.62 8.59
N ALA A 141 -4.26 17.70 7.66
CA ALA A 141 -3.25 17.91 6.63
C ALA A 141 -3.58 17.08 5.38
N GLU A 142 -3.31 17.64 4.21
CA GLU A 142 -3.29 16.92 2.94
C GLU A 142 -1.95 17.12 2.23
N LEU A 143 -1.39 16.04 1.68
CA LEU A 143 -0.19 16.07 0.86
C LEU A 143 -0.45 15.36 -0.47
N ILE A 144 0.00 15.95 -1.58
CA ILE A 144 0.25 15.25 -2.85
C ILE A 144 1.75 15.32 -3.13
N ASP A 145 2.44 14.18 -3.17
CA ASP A 145 3.90 14.12 -3.35
C ASP A 145 4.29 13.60 -4.74
N ASN A 146 4.53 14.53 -5.68
CA ASN A 146 4.92 14.18 -7.04
C ASN A 146 6.44 13.99 -7.21
N GLN A 147 7.24 14.16 -6.16
CA GLN A 147 8.69 14.02 -6.23
C GLN A 147 9.10 12.54 -6.23
N ILE A 148 9.02 11.89 -7.39
CA ILE A 148 9.29 10.44 -7.56
C ILE A 148 10.60 10.00 -6.91
N SER A 149 11.65 10.81 -7.01
CA SER A 149 12.99 10.49 -6.48
C SER A 149 13.06 10.40 -4.95
N LYS A 150 12.09 10.99 -4.22
CA LYS A 150 12.10 11.03 -2.75
C LYS A 150 10.86 10.42 -2.11
N ARG A 151 9.70 10.48 -2.77
CA ARG A 151 8.43 9.98 -2.23
C ARG A 151 8.51 8.51 -1.85
N LYS A 152 7.75 8.12 -0.83
CA LYS A 152 7.61 6.72 -0.42
C LYS A 152 6.17 6.24 -0.68
N LEU A 153 6.04 5.13 -1.39
CA LEU A 153 4.74 4.51 -1.68
C LEU A 153 4.48 3.27 -0.82
N SER A 154 5.53 2.73 -0.20
CA SER A 154 5.46 1.58 0.69
C SER A 154 6.43 1.73 1.87
N GLY A 155 6.20 0.98 2.94
CA GLY A 155 7.10 0.88 4.08
C GLY A 155 6.39 0.44 5.35
N VAL A 156 7.09 0.47 6.48
CA VAL A 156 6.56 0.03 7.77
C VAL A 156 5.65 1.08 8.42
N ILE A 157 4.79 0.63 9.33
CA ILE A 157 4.16 1.45 10.35
C ILE A 157 4.97 1.32 11.64
N ALA A 158 5.23 2.42 12.34
CA ALA A 158 5.86 2.39 13.66
C ALA A 158 5.31 3.47 14.58
N PHE A 159 5.28 3.20 15.89
CA PHE A 159 4.87 4.16 16.91
C PHE A 159 6.09 4.66 17.67
N GLN A 160 6.27 5.98 17.69
CA GLN A 160 7.45 6.61 18.27
C GLN A 160 7.23 6.93 19.76
N LEU A 161 8.26 6.65 20.57
CA LEU A 161 8.50 7.26 21.87
C LEU A 161 9.74 8.16 21.73
N HIS A 162 9.51 9.48 21.75
CA HIS A 162 10.54 10.46 21.41
C HIS A 162 11.57 10.62 22.55
N GLN A 163 12.81 10.91 22.19
CA GLN A 163 13.84 11.37 23.12
C GLN A 163 13.51 12.77 23.61
N GLY A 164 13.26 12.95 24.89
CA GLY A 164 12.94 14.28 25.40
C GLY A 164 12.39 14.28 26.82
N PRO A 165 11.65 15.33 27.19
CA PRO A 165 11.01 15.45 28.50
C PRO A 165 10.13 14.24 28.84
N PRO A 166 9.90 13.96 30.14
CA PRO A 166 9.01 12.90 30.57
C PRO A 166 7.66 12.93 29.85
N MET A 167 7.30 11.80 29.26
CA MET A 167 6.10 11.66 28.47
C MET A 167 5.50 10.27 28.59
N LYS A 168 4.21 10.18 28.30
CA LYS A 168 3.48 8.93 28.17
C LYS A 168 2.55 9.03 26.98
N VAL A 169 2.74 8.11 26.04
CA VAL A 169 1.90 7.96 24.86
C VAL A 169 1.24 6.59 24.88
N GLN A 170 -0.04 6.56 24.54
CA GLN A 170 -0.84 5.34 24.56
C GLN A 170 -1.65 5.20 23.29
N TYR A 171 -1.72 4.00 22.73
CA TYR A 171 -2.44 3.69 21.51
C TYR A 171 -3.42 2.53 21.75
N ARG A 172 -4.63 2.62 21.20
CA ARG A 172 -5.65 1.56 21.22
C ARG A 172 -6.48 1.54 19.94
N ASN A 173 -7.26 0.47 19.75
CA ASN A 173 -8.17 0.32 18.61
C ASN A 173 -7.47 0.46 17.24
N ILE A 174 -6.21 0.03 17.18
CA ILE A 174 -5.34 0.13 16.00
C ILE A 174 -5.86 -0.85 14.94
N ARG A 175 -6.26 -0.30 13.80
CA ARG A 175 -6.80 -1.06 12.67
C ARG A 175 -6.21 -0.51 11.39
N VAL A 176 -5.53 -1.36 10.64
CA VAL A 176 -5.05 -1.06 9.30
C VAL A 176 -5.95 -1.78 8.29
N LYS A 177 -6.38 -1.05 7.27
CA LYS A 177 -7.12 -1.58 6.13
C LYS A 177 -6.33 -1.25 4.86
N PRO A 178 -5.77 -2.24 4.15
CA PRO A 178 -5.23 -2.01 2.81
C PRO A 178 -6.28 -1.38 1.89
N LEU A 179 -5.86 -0.39 1.10
CA LEU A 179 -6.67 0.32 0.11
C LEU A 179 -6.33 -0.05 -1.33
N THR A 180 -5.15 -0.63 -1.57
CA THR A 180 -4.82 -1.18 -2.88
C THR A 180 -5.62 -2.45 -3.07
N SER A 181 -6.53 -2.46 -4.05
CA SER A 181 -6.48 -3.39 -5.18
C SER A 181 -7.80 -3.97 -5.70
N ASP A 182 -8.88 -4.02 -4.92
CA ASP A 182 -10.04 -4.84 -5.27
C ASP A 182 -10.72 -4.53 -6.61
N LYS A 183 -10.59 -3.33 -7.20
CA LYS A 183 -11.14 -3.06 -8.53
C LYS A 183 -10.11 -3.18 -9.65
N SER A 184 -8.92 -2.63 -9.49
CA SER A 184 -7.89 -2.72 -10.54
C SER A 184 -7.34 -4.14 -10.64
N GLN A 185 -6.94 -4.76 -9.52
CA GLN A 185 -6.47 -6.15 -9.55
C GLN A 185 -7.60 -7.12 -9.87
N ALA A 186 -8.83 -6.91 -9.41
CA ALA A 186 -9.94 -7.76 -9.85
C ALA A 186 -10.24 -7.57 -11.34
N ASN A 187 -10.16 -6.35 -11.89
CA ASN A 187 -10.30 -6.11 -13.32
C ASN A 187 -9.15 -6.75 -14.10
N ASP A 188 -7.90 -6.62 -13.65
CA ASP A 188 -6.71 -7.20 -14.30
C ASP A 188 -6.77 -8.74 -14.24
N MET A 189 -7.16 -9.29 -13.09
CA MET A 189 -7.42 -10.72 -12.88
C MET A 189 -8.56 -11.22 -13.77
N GLN A 190 -9.68 -10.50 -13.81
CA GLN A 190 -10.83 -10.85 -14.65
C GLN A 190 -10.48 -10.76 -16.14
N ALA A 191 -9.73 -9.74 -16.56
CA ALA A 191 -9.26 -9.57 -17.93
C ALA A 191 -8.28 -10.70 -18.32
N ALA A 192 -7.28 -10.98 -17.49
CA ALA A 192 -6.34 -12.08 -17.72
C ALA A 192 -7.06 -13.44 -17.81
N MET A 193 -8.02 -13.69 -16.92
CA MET A 193 -8.83 -14.90 -16.92
C MET A 193 -9.73 -15.01 -18.15
N GLN A 194 -10.32 -13.90 -18.60
CA GLN A 194 -11.14 -13.86 -19.81
C GLN A 194 -10.28 -14.14 -21.05
N THR A 195 -9.12 -13.50 -21.17
CA THR A 195 -8.18 -13.73 -22.27
C THR A 195 -7.67 -15.17 -22.27
N LEU A 196 -7.27 -15.73 -21.12
CA LEU A 196 -6.81 -17.11 -21.01
C LEU A 196 -7.87 -18.13 -21.42
N LYS A 197 -9.14 -17.91 -21.03
CA LYS A 197 -10.26 -18.76 -21.47
C LYS A 197 -10.47 -18.69 -22.99
N GLN A 198 -10.40 -17.49 -23.58
CA GLN A 198 -10.50 -17.32 -25.03
C GLN A 198 -9.35 -18.02 -25.76
N LEU A 199 -8.12 -17.89 -25.26
CA LEU A 199 -6.96 -18.55 -25.85
C LEU A 199 -7.01 -20.07 -25.72
N ALA A 200 -7.42 -20.59 -24.57
CA ALA A 200 -7.57 -22.03 -24.37
C ALA A 200 -8.66 -22.62 -25.28
N LEU A 201 -9.81 -21.93 -25.40
CA LEU A 201 -10.85 -22.31 -26.35
C LEU A 201 -10.32 -22.28 -27.79
N GLY A 202 -9.56 -21.25 -28.16
CA GLY A 202 -8.94 -21.14 -29.48
C GLY A 202 -7.96 -22.28 -29.78
N CYS A 203 -7.17 -22.71 -28.80
CA CYS A 203 -6.30 -23.87 -28.92
C CYS A 203 -7.08 -25.18 -29.14
N ILE A 204 -8.21 -25.35 -28.45
CA ILE A 204 -9.05 -26.54 -28.59
C ILE A 204 -9.73 -26.56 -29.97
N MET A 205 -10.26 -25.41 -30.43
CA MET A 205 -10.85 -25.29 -31.77
C MET A 205 -9.80 -25.51 -32.86
N TYR A 206 -8.61 -24.93 -32.71
CA TYR A 206 -7.48 -25.21 -33.60
C TYR A 206 -7.20 -26.71 -33.68
N ALA A 207 -7.11 -27.39 -32.53
CA ALA A 207 -6.84 -28.81 -32.51
C ALA A 207 -7.95 -29.65 -33.16
N GLN A 208 -9.22 -29.26 -33.03
CA GLN A 208 -10.34 -29.92 -33.72
C GLN A 208 -10.21 -29.86 -35.24
N ASP A 209 -9.72 -28.74 -35.76
CA ASP A 209 -9.49 -28.56 -37.20
C ASP A 209 -8.17 -29.19 -37.69
N ASN A 210 -7.30 -29.63 -36.78
CA ASN A 210 -5.94 -30.09 -37.08
C ASN A 210 -5.66 -31.48 -36.47
N ASP A 211 -6.58 -32.43 -36.64
CA ASP A 211 -6.41 -33.84 -36.23
C ASP A 211 -6.05 -34.05 -34.74
N GLY A 212 -6.58 -33.17 -33.89
CA GLY A 212 -6.34 -33.16 -32.45
C GLY A 212 -4.99 -32.54 -32.05
N MET A 213 -4.21 -31.96 -32.96
CA MET A 213 -2.92 -31.35 -32.65
C MET A 213 -3.06 -29.95 -32.05
N LEU A 214 -2.50 -29.73 -30.87
CA LEU A 214 -2.38 -28.39 -30.29
C LEU A 214 -1.50 -27.46 -31.14
N PRO A 215 -1.76 -26.15 -31.14
CA PRO A 215 -0.99 -25.20 -31.94
C PRO A 215 0.47 -25.12 -31.47
N ALA A 216 1.40 -25.09 -32.42
CA ALA A 216 2.82 -24.89 -32.13
C ALA A 216 3.18 -23.43 -31.79
N THR A 217 2.37 -22.47 -32.24
CA THR A 217 2.59 -21.03 -32.01
C THR A 217 1.26 -20.32 -31.78
N GLN A 218 1.27 -19.21 -31.04
CA GLN A 218 0.06 -18.39 -30.87
C GLN A 218 -0.41 -17.72 -32.17
N ALA A 219 0.48 -17.51 -33.15
CA ALA A 219 0.10 -16.98 -34.44
C ALA A 219 -0.94 -17.86 -35.16
N ALA A 220 -0.91 -19.19 -34.91
CA ALA A 220 -1.87 -20.14 -35.44
C ALA A 220 -3.30 -19.93 -34.86
N LEU A 221 -3.43 -19.25 -33.73
CA LEU A 221 -4.73 -18.97 -33.10
C LEU A 221 -5.48 -17.80 -33.74
N LYS A 222 -4.85 -17.02 -34.63
CA LYS A 222 -5.45 -15.83 -35.25
C LYS A 222 -6.86 -16.04 -35.84
N PRO A 223 -7.20 -17.21 -36.44
CA PRO A 223 -8.57 -17.47 -36.92
C PRO A 223 -9.58 -17.78 -35.80
N TYR A 224 -9.12 -18.15 -34.60
CA TYR A 224 -9.93 -18.72 -33.52
C TYR A 224 -10.15 -17.76 -32.35
N VAL A 225 -9.38 -16.68 -32.24
CA VAL A 225 -9.47 -15.71 -31.14
C VAL A 225 -9.54 -14.26 -31.63
N SER A 226 -10.25 -13.42 -30.89
CA SER A 226 -10.28 -11.97 -31.10
C SER A 226 -8.86 -11.38 -31.02
N THR A 227 -8.53 -10.41 -31.88
CA THR A 227 -7.22 -9.73 -31.92
C THR A 227 -7.02 -8.68 -30.83
N SER A 228 -7.91 -8.62 -29.84
CA SER A 228 -7.92 -7.62 -28.76
C SER A 228 -7.03 -7.98 -27.56
N TYR A 229 -5.92 -8.68 -27.77
CA TYR A 229 -4.95 -9.02 -26.70
C TYR A 229 -3.51 -8.87 -27.21
N ASP A 230 -2.58 -8.68 -26.27
CA ASP A 230 -1.15 -8.67 -26.54
C ASP A 230 -0.61 -10.12 -26.54
N PRO A 231 -0.19 -10.68 -27.69
CA PRO A 231 0.35 -12.04 -27.76
C PRO A 231 1.68 -12.18 -27.00
N GLU A 232 2.45 -11.10 -26.84
CA GLU A 232 3.71 -11.16 -26.10
C GLU A 232 3.50 -11.35 -24.59
N ALA A 233 2.32 -11.06 -24.08
CA ALA A 233 1.98 -11.22 -22.66
C ALA A 233 1.74 -12.68 -22.25
N TYR A 234 1.58 -13.62 -23.19
CA TYR A 234 1.21 -15.00 -22.93
C TYR A 234 2.21 -15.99 -23.56
N GLU A 235 2.28 -17.21 -23.05
CA GLU A 235 3.10 -18.28 -23.62
C GLU A 235 2.35 -19.62 -23.62
N LEU A 236 2.43 -20.34 -24.74
CA LEU A 236 1.97 -21.74 -24.84
C LEU A 236 2.93 -22.63 -24.06
N VAL A 237 2.37 -23.58 -23.31
CA VAL A 237 3.11 -24.47 -22.41
C VAL A 237 2.98 -25.92 -22.85
N ALA A 238 1.77 -26.37 -23.18
CA ALA A 238 1.53 -27.72 -23.67
C ALA A 238 1.59 -27.80 -25.20
N SER A 239 1.95 -28.97 -25.72
CA SER A 239 2.00 -29.29 -27.15
C SER A 239 1.61 -30.76 -27.38
N GLY A 240 1.48 -31.17 -28.64
CA GLY A 240 1.13 -32.54 -29.02
C GLY A 240 -0.37 -32.78 -29.22
N LYS A 241 -0.77 -34.04 -29.31
CA LYS A 241 -2.19 -34.42 -29.52
C LYS A 241 -2.99 -34.31 -28.24
N LEU A 242 -4.17 -33.70 -28.32
CA LEU A 242 -5.12 -33.61 -27.20
C LEU A 242 -5.42 -34.98 -26.57
N THR A 243 -5.55 -36.03 -27.40
CA THR A 243 -5.86 -37.40 -26.95
C THR A 243 -4.73 -38.07 -26.18
N GLU A 244 -3.50 -37.55 -26.26
CA GLU A 244 -2.33 -38.10 -25.58
C GLU A 244 -2.08 -37.45 -24.20
N ILE A 245 -2.79 -36.36 -23.90
CA ILE A 245 -2.63 -35.61 -22.64
C ILE A 245 -3.46 -36.30 -21.54
N ARG A 246 -2.76 -36.97 -20.62
CA ARG A 246 -3.37 -37.82 -19.57
C ARG A 246 -4.16 -37.07 -18.49
N GLN A 247 -3.79 -35.82 -18.19
CA GLN A 247 -4.46 -35.01 -17.17
C GLN A 247 -4.79 -33.62 -17.72
N PRO A 248 -5.81 -33.50 -18.60
CA PRO A 248 -6.13 -32.23 -19.24
C PRO A 248 -6.42 -31.10 -18.25
N ALA A 249 -7.17 -31.41 -17.17
CA ALA A 249 -7.50 -30.47 -16.11
C ALA A 249 -6.32 -30.07 -15.19
N ARG A 250 -5.13 -30.63 -15.37
CA ARG A 250 -3.92 -30.28 -14.59
C ARG A 250 -2.72 -29.91 -15.44
N THR A 251 -2.85 -30.03 -16.75
CA THR A 251 -1.79 -29.70 -17.70
C THR A 251 -2.01 -28.26 -18.16
N VAL A 252 -1.09 -27.35 -17.78
CA VAL A 252 -1.15 -25.95 -18.21
C VAL A 252 -0.94 -25.92 -19.72
N LEU A 253 -1.94 -25.39 -20.43
CA LEU A 253 -1.93 -25.23 -21.87
C LEU A 253 -1.27 -23.90 -22.27
N ILE A 254 -1.67 -22.82 -21.61
CA ILE A 254 -1.21 -21.46 -21.87
C ILE A 254 -1.19 -20.67 -20.56
N ARG A 255 -0.24 -19.75 -20.39
CA ARG A 255 -0.15 -18.91 -19.19
C ARG A 255 0.27 -17.49 -19.51
N GLN A 256 -0.06 -16.57 -18.60
CA GLN A 256 0.50 -15.22 -18.63
C GLN A 256 1.98 -15.26 -18.21
N LYS A 257 2.86 -14.57 -18.97
CA LYS A 257 4.30 -14.49 -18.69
C LYS A 257 4.56 -13.67 -17.42
N ALA A 258 3.91 -12.51 -17.31
CA ALA A 258 4.00 -11.65 -16.14
C ALA A 258 3.24 -12.25 -14.94
N ARG A 259 3.78 -12.03 -13.74
CA ARG A 259 3.11 -12.41 -12.48
C ARG A 259 2.12 -11.32 -12.07
N LEU A 260 1.00 -11.75 -11.50
CA LEU A 260 0.06 -10.86 -10.85
C LEU A 260 0.64 -10.37 -9.51
N SER A 261 0.04 -9.32 -8.95
CA SER A 261 0.31 -8.85 -7.59
C SER A 261 0.28 -10.00 -6.58
N GLY A 262 1.25 -10.04 -5.67
CA GLY A 262 1.38 -11.14 -4.72
C GLY A 262 2.07 -12.39 -5.29
N GLY A 263 2.63 -12.32 -6.51
CA GLY A 263 3.42 -13.41 -7.11
C GLY A 263 2.60 -14.54 -7.73
N GLN A 264 1.28 -14.37 -7.82
CA GLN A 264 0.35 -15.34 -8.40
C GLN A 264 0.51 -15.41 -9.93
N GLN A 265 0.07 -16.52 -10.52
CA GLN A 265 0.12 -16.74 -11.98
C GLN A 265 -1.25 -17.12 -12.51
N ALA A 266 -1.68 -16.44 -13.57
CA ALA A 266 -2.87 -16.81 -14.32
C ALA A 266 -2.52 -17.85 -15.37
N VAL A 267 -3.25 -18.97 -15.39
CA VAL A 267 -3.05 -20.11 -16.27
C VAL A 267 -4.37 -20.59 -16.86
N ALA A 268 -4.33 -21.20 -18.04
CA ALA A 268 -5.40 -22.04 -18.55
C ALA A 268 -4.89 -23.45 -18.85
N PHE A 269 -5.77 -24.41 -18.66
CA PHE A 269 -5.49 -25.84 -18.76
C PHE A 269 -6.03 -26.43 -20.07
N VAL A 270 -5.64 -27.66 -20.38
CA VAL A 270 -5.93 -28.32 -21.66
C VAL A 270 -7.42 -28.63 -21.86
N ASP A 271 -8.19 -28.76 -20.77
CA ASP A 271 -9.65 -28.89 -20.81
C ASP A 271 -10.40 -27.54 -20.94
N GLY A 272 -9.67 -26.42 -21.04
CA GLY A 272 -10.22 -25.10 -21.33
C GLY A 272 -10.57 -24.23 -20.12
N HIS A 273 -10.49 -24.75 -18.89
CA HIS A 273 -10.67 -23.90 -17.72
C HIS A 273 -9.41 -23.05 -17.44
N ALA A 274 -9.59 -21.96 -16.71
CA ALA A 274 -8.52 -21.06 -16.31
C ALA A 274 -8.59 -20.80 -14.81
N GLU A 275 -7.43 -20.61 -14.18
CA GLU A 275 -7.28 -20.38 -12.75
C GLU A 275 -6.13 -19.42 -12.46
N ILE A 276 -6.14 -18.89 -11.24
CA ILE A 276 -4.99 -18.20 -10.68
C ILE A 276 -4.37 -19.09 -9.61
N ILE A 277 -3.12 -19.45 -9.85
CA ILE A 277 -2.35 -20.35 -9.00
C ILE A 277 -1.29 -19.55 -8.24
N SER A 278 -1.19 -19.82 -6.94
CA SER A 278 -0.05 -19.39 -6.14
C SER A 278 1.10 -20.38 -6.35
N LYS A 279 2.33 -19.89 -6.38
CA LYS A 279 3.51 -20.77 -6.30
C LYS A 279 3.62 -21.41 -4.92
#